data_AF-A0A350XGG6-F1
#
_entry.id   AF-A0A350XGG6-F1
#
_cell.length_a   1.000
_cell.length_b   1.000
_cell.length_c   1.000
_cell.angle_alpha   90.00
_cell.angle_beta   90.00
_cell.angle_gamma   90.00
#
_symmetry.space_group_name_H-M   'P 1'
#
loop_
_entity.id
_entity.type
_entity.pdbx_description
1 polymer ?
#
loop_
_entity_poly.entity_id
_entity_poly.type
_entity_poly.pdbx_seq_one_letter_code
_entity_poly.pdbx_strand_id
1 'polypeptide(L)'
;MNYKSLNISVKMAIIMGIFLPLAETVRRVNQLLDVTKFFNWFDDYVLGLTLLTAAYLVKKRKTNSISYLIAAWGICVGALFLSFLGQFKYYQTATGDPGIFPTTLVAIVKGIILLYMLIGLHLSIKSNNQTDAP
;
A
#
# COMPACT_ATOMS: atom_id res chain seq x y z
N MET A 1 6.79 -0.33 25.53
CA MET A 1 6.05 0.07 24.30
C MET A 1 6.79 1.17 23.56
N ASN A 2 7.33 0.91 22.36
CA ASN A 2 7.99 1.96 21.55
C ASN A 2 6.93 2.75 20.75
N TYR A 3 6.33 3.72 21.44
CA TYR A 3 5.32 4.61 20.88
C TYR A 3 5.83 5.36 19.64
N LYS A 4 7.14 5.61 19.52
CA LYS A 4 7.71 6.34 18.40
C LYS A 4 7.60 5.53 17.10
N SER A 5 8.01 4.27 17.09
CA SER A 5 7.93 3.41 15.90
C SER A 5 6.49 3.14 15.46
N LEU A 6 5.58 2.88 16.42
CA LEU A 6 4.17 2.68 16.12
C LEU A 6 3.52 3.94 15.54
N ASN A 7 3.77 5.11 16.13
CA ASN A 7 3.23 6.38 15.63
C ASN A 7 3.73 6.71 14.23
N ILE A 8 4.99 6.38 13.90
CA ILE A 8 5.53 6.54 12.55
C ILE A 8 4.78 5.61 11.60
N SER A 9 4.66 4.33 11.92
CA SER A 9 3.94 3.38 11.06
C SER A 9 2.49 3.79 10.82
N VAL A 10 1.77 4.25 11.85
CA VAL A 10 0.40 4.76 11.72
C VAL A 10 0.33 5.98 10.79
N LYS A 11 1.27 6.92 10.90
CA LYS A 11 1.33 8.07 9.98
C LYS A 11 1.60 7.62 8.54
N MET A 12 2.53 6.69 8.36
CA MET A 12 2.84 6.10 7.06
C MET A 12 1.61 5.41 6.45
N ALA A 13 0.86 4.66 7.26
CA ALA A 13 -0.35 3.98 6.82
C ALA A 13 -1.45 4.95 6.39
N ILE A 14 -1.59 6.08 7.10
CA ILE A 14 -2.54 7.14 6.70
C ILE A 14 -2.12 7.79 5.39
N ILE A 15 -0.84 8.14 5.25
CA ILE A 15 -0.30 8.75 4.03
C ILE A 15 -0.53 7.81 2.85
N MET A 16 -0.13 6.53 2.97
CA MET A 16 -0.32 5.55 1.89
C MET A 16 -1.79 5.22 1.65
N GLY A 17 -2.59 5.18 2.71
CA GLY A 17 -4.02 4.93 2.63
C GLY A 17 -4.77 5.95 1.78
N ILE A 18 -4.30 7.21 1.78
CA ILE A 18 -4.81 8.29 0.93
C ILE A 18 -4.08 8.34 -0.42
N PHE A 19 -2.78 8.07 -0.43
CA PHE A 19 -1.97 8.20 -1.62
C PHE A 19 -2.28 7.13 -2.68
N LEU A 20 -2.47 5.85 -2.31
CA LEU A 20 -2.73 4.77 -3.28
C LEU A 20 -3.96 5.06 -4.17
N PRO A 21 -5.15 5.36 -3.61
CA PRO A 21 -6.32 5.63 -4.43
C PRO A 21 -6.12 6.84 -5.34
N LEU A 22 -5.50 7.90 -4.82
CA LEU A 22 -5.26 9.13 -5.59
C LEU A 22 -4.26 8.90 -6.73
N ALA A 23 -3.15 8.21 -6.45
CA ALA A 23 -2.14 7.90 -7.45
C ALA A 23 -2.73 7.04 -8.59
N GLU A 24 -3.55 6.06 -8.26
CA GLU A 24 -4.23 5.22 -9.25
C GLU A 24 -5.26 6.00 -10.06
N THR A 25 -6.02 6.90 -9.40
CA THR A 25 -6.96 7.80 -10.09
C THR A 25 -6.26 8.64 -11.14
N VAL A 26 -5.12 9.26 -10.78
CA VAL A 26 -4.34 10.10 -11.69
C VAL A 26 -3.75 9.26 -12.83
N ARG A 27 -3.19 8.08 -12.51
CA ARG A 27 -2.58 7.19 -13.52
C ARG A 27 -3.60 6.73 -14.57
N ARG A 28 -4.86 6.54 -14.16
CA ARG A 28 -5.93 6.01 -14.99
C ARG A 28 -7.01 7.02 -15.36
N VAL A 29 -6.70 8.32 -15.31
CA VAL A 29 -7.68 9.39 -15.63
C VAL A 29 -8.36 9.18 -16.98
N ASN A 30 -7.65 8.62 -17.97
CA ASN A 30 -8.17 8.32 -19.31
C ASN A 30 -9.07 7.06 -19.39
N GLN A 31 -9.20 6.30 -18.30
CA GLN A 31 -9.92 5.03 -18.22
C GLN A 31 -11.05 5.05 -17.18
N LEU A 32 -11.32 6.20 -16.55
CA LEU A 32 -12.26 6.29 -15.43
C LEU A 32 -13.70 5.90 -15.80
N LEU A 33 -14.10 6.07 -17.07
CA LEU A 33 -15.44 5.73 -17.57
C LEU A 33 -15.52 4.32 -18.18
N ASP A 34 -14.40 3.57 -18.23
CA ASP A 34 -14.37 2.22 -18.77
C ASP A 34 -14.76 1.21 -17.68
N VAL A 35 -16.06 0.90 -17.61
CA VAL A 35 -16.67 -0.01 -16.62
C VAL A 35 -16.07 -1.41 -16.70
N THR A 36 -15.58 -1.84 -17.87
CA THR A 36 -14.97 -3.17 -18.04
C THR A 36 -13.63 -3.32 -17.31
N LYS A 37 -12.96 -2.19 -17.01
CA LYS A 37 -11.68 -2.17 -16.30
C LYS A 37 -11.82 -1.78 -14.83
N PHE A 38 -13.02 -1.48 -14.35
CA PHE A 38 -13.28 -1.01 -12.99
C PHE A 38 -12.62 -1.89 -11.91
N PHE A 39 -12.82 -3.20 -11.97
CA PHE A 39 -12.23 -4.13 -11.00
C PHE A 39 -10.69 -4.22 -11.06
N ASN A 40 -10.07 -3.85 -12.19
CA ASN A 40 -8.61 -3.90 -12.37
C ASN A 40 -7.87 -2.70 -11.79
N TRP A 41 -8.58 -1.70 -11.27
CA TRP A 41 -7.98 -0.51 -10.64
C TRP A 41 -8.62 -0.14 -9.30
N PHE A 42 -9.73 -0.77 -8.93
CA PHE A 42 -10.38 -0.57 -7.63
C PHE A 42 -9.59 -1.22 -6.46
N ASP A 43 -8.65 -2.11 -6.75
CA ASP A 43 -7.79 -2.74 -5.75
C ASP A 43 -7.03 -1.72 -4.89
N ASP A 44 -6.48 -0.66 -5.49
CA ASP A 44 -5.77 0.40 -4.75
C ASP A 44 -6.68 1.15 -3.75
N TYR A 45 -7.99 1.24 -4.02
CA TYR A 45 -8.96 1.79 -3.08
C TYR A 45 -9.19 0.87 -1.89
N VAL A 46 -9.30 -0.44 -2.15
CA VAL A 46 -9.46 -1.45 -1.09
C VAL A 46 -8.22 -1.49 -0.20
N LEU A 47 -7.02 -1.47 -0.81
CA LEU A 47 -5.76 -1.41 -0.08
C LEU A 47 -5.65 -0.13 0.76
N GLY A 48 -6.00 1.02 0.17
CA GLY A 48 -6.00 2.29 0.87
C GLY A 48 -6.95 2.30 2.09
N LEU A 49 -8.18 1.84 1.90
CA LEU A 49 -9.17 1.71 2.96
C LEU A 49 -8.74 0.74 4.07
N THR A 50 -8.07 -0.36 3.70
CA THR A 50 -7.55 -1.35 4.65
C THR A 50 -6.51 -0.72 5.58
N LEU A 51 -5.55 0.05 5.03
CA LEU A 51 -4.56 0.79 5.82
C LEU A 51 -5.20 1.85 6.72
N LEU A 52 -6.17 2.61 6.20
CA LEU A 52 -6.86 3.65 6.99
C LEU A 52 -7.65 3.05 8.15
N THR A 53 -8.37 1.95 7.90
CA THR A 53 -9.12 1.23 8.93
C THR A 53 -8.20 0.71 10.03
N ALA A 54 -7.09 0.06 9.66
CA ALA A 54 -6.14 -0.46 10.63
C ALA A 54 -5.48 0.67 11.45
N ALA A 55 -5.08 1.77 10.81
CA ALA A 55 -4.56 2.96 11.48
C ALA A 55 -5.58 3.58 12.45
N TYR A 56 -6.85 3.61 12.06
CA TYR A 56 -7.94 4.08 12.92
C TYR A 56 -8.13 3.20 14.16
N LEU A 57 -8.11 1.87 13.99
CA LEU A 57 -8.21 0.92 15.12
C LEU A 57 -7.07 1.09 16.12
N VAL A 58 -5.85 1.35 15.64
CA VAL A 58 -4.69 1.66 16.50
C VAL A 58 -4.90 2.96 17.26
N LYS A 59 -5.38 4.02 16.60
CA LYS A 59 -5.69 5.30 17.26
C LYS A 59 -6.78 5.16 18.33
N LYS A 60 -7.76 4.28 18.11
CA LYS A 60 -8.82 3.98 19.08
C LYS A 60 -8.39 2.99 20.18
N ARG A 61 -7.13 2.54 20.17
CA ARG A 61 -6.57 1.59 21.15
C ARG A 61 -7.42 0.31 21.30
N LYS A 62 -7.95 -0.20 20.18
CA LYS A 62 -8.71 -1.45 20.18
C LYS A 62 -7.77 -2.64 20.40
N THR A 63 -8.30 -3.71 21.00
CA THR A 63 -7.56 -4.96 21.20
C THR A 63 -7.01 -5.48 19.86
N ASN A 64 -5.78 -5.99 19.86
CA ASN A 64 -5.08 -6.53 18.68
C ASN A 64 -4.89 -5.54 17.52
N SER A 65 -5.05 -4.22 17.74
CA SER A 65 -4.97 -3.24 16.67
C SER A 65 -3.62 -3.21 15.95
N ILE A 66 -2.52 -3.50 16.66
CA ILE A 66 -1.18 -3.54 16.05
C ILE A 66 -1.06 -4.75 15.11
N SER A 67 -1.59 -5.90 15.50
CA SER A 67 -1.67 -7.10 14.64
C SER A 67 -2.49 -6.84 13.37
N TYR A 68 -3.61 -6.12 13.48
CA TYR A 68 -4.38 -5.70 12.31
C TYR A 68 -3.60 -4.74 11.39
N LEU A 69 -2.81 -3.83 11.97
CA LEU A 69 -1.93 -2.95 11.18
C LEU A 69 -0.82 -3.75 10.48
N ILE A 70 -0.23 -4.75 11.13
CA ILE A 70 0.75 -5.67 10.52
C ILE A 70 0.10 -6.41 9.35
N ALA A 71 -1.10 -6.97 9.55
CA ALA A 71 -1.83 -7.69 8.51
C ALA A 71 -2.15 -6.77 7.31
N ALA A 72 -2.64 -5.55 7.56
CA ALA A 72 -2.92 -4.56 6.53
C ALA A 72 -1.66 -4.23 5.70
N TRP A 73 -0.53 -3.97 6.37
CA TRP A 73 0.74 -3.75 5.68
C TRP A 73 1.17 -4.97 4.87
N GLY A 74 1.04 -6.19 5.41
CA GLY A 74 1.40 -7.42 4.71
C GLY A 74 0.58 -7.63 3.43
N ILE A 75 -0.73 -7.39 3.48
CA ILE A 75 -1.62 -7.45 2.32
C ILE A 75 -1.18 -6.42 1.27
N CYS A 76 -0.94 -5.16 1.66
CA CYS A 76 -0.52 -4.11 0.73
C CYS A 76 0.85 -4.41 0.10
N VAL A 77 1.83 -4.89 0.88
CA VAL A 77 3.15 -5.29 0.37
C VAL A 77 3.00 -6.41 -0.66
N GLY A 78 2.22 -7.45 -0.34
CA GLY A 78 1.99 -8.58 -1.25
C GLY A 78 1.33 -8.15 -2.56
N ALA A 79 0.27 -7.36 -2.47
CA ALA A 79 -0.44 -6.85 -3.65
C ALA A 79 0.46 -5.95 -4.51
N LEU A 80 1.19 -5.02 -3.89
CA LEU A 80 2.09 -4.13 -4.62
C LEU A 80 3.28 -4.86 -5.22
N PHE A 81 3.80 -5.91 -4.55
CA PHE A 81 4.86 -6.75 -5.10
C PHE A 81 4.41 -7.43 -6.40
N LEU A 82 3.21 -8.02 -6.42
CA LEU A 82 2.62 -8.58 -7.64
C LEU A 82 2.43 -7.52 -8.73
N SER A 83 1.94 -6.33 -8.34
CA SER A 83 1.74 -5.20 -9.26
C SER A 83 3.07 -4.66 -9.84
N PHE A 84 4.15 -4.70 -9.07
CA PHE A 84 5.51 -4.36 -9.49
C PHE A 84 6.07 -5.40 -10.46
N LEU A 85 5.90 -6.71 -10.19
CA LEU A 85 6.26 -7.77 -11.12
C LEU A 85 5.50 -7.66 -12.45
N GLY A 86 4.24 -7.20 -12.42
CA GLY A 86 3.47 -6.91 -13.63
C GLY A 86 4.16 -5.91 -14.58
N GLN A 87 4.97 -4.98 -14.05
CA GLN A 87 5.71 -4.03 -14.88
C GLN A 87 6.80 -4.71 -15.72
N PHE A 88 7.44 -5.76 -15.19
CA PHE A 88 8.41 -6.55 -15.96
C PHE A 88 7.75 -7.30 -17.12
N LYS A 89 6.49 -7.72 -16.95
CA LYS A 89 5.73 -8.34 -18.03
C LYS A 89 5.47 -7.37 -19.19
N TYR A 90 5.20 -6.09 -18.89
CA TYR A 90 5.08 -5.05 -19.91
C TYR A 90 6.37 -4.89 -20.70
N TYR A 91 7.52 -4.86 -20.03
CA TYR A 91 8.82 -4.86 -20.71
C TYR A 91 9.07 -6.10 -21.56
N GLN A 92 8.79 -7.29 -21.04
CA GLN A 92 9.00 -8.56 -21.76
C GLN A 92 8.16 -8.66 -23.03
N THR A 93 6.95 -8.10 -23.01
CA THR A 93 6.00 -8.16 -24.13
C THR A 93 6.06 -6.94 -25.04
N ALA A 94 6.97 -5.99 -24.77
CA ALA A 94 7.03 -4.68 -25.44
C ALA A 94 5.69 -3.94 -25.47
N THR A 95 4.81 -4.20 -24.48
CA THR A 95 3.54 -3.50 -24.31
C THR A 95 3.71 -2.38 -23.28
N GLY A 96 3.12 -1.22 -23.53
CA GLY A 96 3.16 -0.10 -22.60
C GLY A 96 2.20 -0.30 -21.41
N ASP A 97 2.53 0.29 -20.26
CA ASP A 97 1.55 0.40 -19.16
C ASP A 97 0.31 1.14 -19.69
N PRO A 98 -0.91 0.66 -19.40
CA PRO A 98 -2.14 1.23 -19.95
C PRO A 98 -2.50 2.62 -19.42
N GLY A 99 -1.73 3.17 -18.47
CA GLY A 99 -1.90 4.51 -17.94
C GLY A 99 -1.29 5.62 -18.81
N ILE A 100 -1.32 6.85 -18.29
CA ILE A 100 -0.80 8.04 -18.97
C ILE A 100 0.73 8.21 -18.84
N PHE A 101 1.38 7.39 -18.03
CA PHE A 101 2.79 7.51 -17.70
C PHE A 101 3.62 6.39 -18.36
N PRO A 102 4.90 6.65 -18.70
CA PRO A 102 5.79 5.61 -19.21
C PRO A 102 5.95 4.45 -18.23
N THR A 103 5.99 3.21 -18.73
CA THR A 103 6.18 1.99 -17.93
C THR A 103 7.38 2.08 -16.99
N THR A 104 8.50 2.69 -17.44
CA THR A 104 9.70 2.89 -16.61
C THR A 104 9.48 3.77 -15.41
N LEU A 105 8.74 4.86 -15.58
CA LEU A 105 8.42 5.75 -14.48
C LEU A 105 7.52 5.03 -13.46
N VAL A 106 6.49 4.32 -13.95
CA VAL A 106 5.57 3.55 -13.10
C VAL A 106 6.32 2.46 -12.32
N ALA A 107 7.24 1.74 -12.95
CA ALA A 107 8.05 0.72 -12.29
C ALA A 107 8.91 1.31 -11.17
N ILE A 108 9.64 2.41 -11.42
CA ILE A 108 10.47 3.08 -10.41
C ILE A 108 9.62 3.53 -9.22
N VAL A 109 8.50 4.20 -9.49
CA VAL A 109 7.59 4.69 -8.44
C VAL A 109 7.03 3.53 -7.62
N LYS A 110 6.58 2.45 -8.25
CA LYS A 110 6.12 1.25 -7.53
C LYS A 110 7.23 0.62 -6.67
N GLY A 111 8.46 0.58 -7.16
CA GLY A 111 9.61 0.11 -6.38
C GLY A 111 9.86 0.95 -5.12
N ILE A 112 9.80 2.29 -5.24
CA ILE A 112 9.93 3.21 -4.09
C ILE A 112 8.79 3.01 -3.10
N ILE A 113 7.55 2.91 -3.58
CA ILE A 113 6.38 2.68 -2.72
C ILE A 113 6.51 1.33 -2.01
N LEU A 114 6.96 0.28 -2.69
CA LEU A 114 7.15 -1.04 -2.08
C LEU A 114 8.15 -0.99 -0.91
N LEU A 115 9.29 -0.30 -1.09
CA LEU A 115 10.25 -0.07 0.01
C LEU A 115 9.60 0.69 1.17
N TYR A 116 8.83 1.72 0.88
CA TYR A 116 8.10 2.48 1.91
C TYR A 116 7.13 1.57 2.70
N MET A 117 6.37 0.71 2.01
CA MET A 117 5.45 -0.23 2.65
C MET A 117 6.18 -1.27 3.50
N LEU A 118 7.32 -1.78 3.03
CA LEU A 118 8.15 -2.72 3.79
C LEU A 118 8.69 -2.08 5.08
N ILE A 119 9.06 -0.80 5.04
CA ILE A 119 9.46 -0.05 6.24
C ILE A 119 8.27 0.08 7.21
N GLY A 120 7.09 0.44 6.72
CA GLY A 120 5.86 0.52 7.53
C GLY A 120 5.52 -0.82 8.20
N LEU A 121 5.61 -1.92 7.44
CA LEU A 121 5.42 -3.28 7.95
C LEU A 121 6.44 -3.61 9.06
N HIS A 122 7.73 -3.39 8.79
CA HIS A 122 8.81 -3.68 9.73
C HIS A 122 8.64 -2.89 11.05
N LEU A 123 8.31 -1.60 10.97
CA LEU A 123 8.06 -0.77 12.14
C LEU A 123 6.88 -1.26 12.97
N SER A 124 5.83 -1.77 12.31
CA SER A 124 4.65 -2.34 12.98
C SER A 124 5.01 -3.64 13.72
N ILE A 125 5.72 -4.56 13.06
CA ILE A 125 6.20 -5.82 13.68
C ILE A 125 7.10 -5.52 14.87
N LYS A 126 8.08 -4.62 14.70
CA LYS A 126 8.99 -4.21 15.77
C LYS A 126 8.22 -3.65 16.97
N SER A 127 7.15 -2.89 16.74
CA SER A 127 6.35 -2.33 17.84
C SER A 127 5.51 -3.38 18.58
N ASN A 128 5.06 -4.43 17.89
CA ASN A 128 4.29 -5.54 18.47
C ASN A 128 5.16 -6.48 19.31
N ASN A 129 6.37 -6.81 18.84
CA ASN A 129 7.27 -7.68 19.62
C ASN A 129 7.71 -7.05 20.95
N GLN A 130 7.57 -5.73 21.10
CA GLN A 130 7.87 -4.99 22.33
C GLN A 130 6.65 -4.79 23.23
N THR A 131 5.45 -5.22 22.81
CA THR A 131 4.29 -5.36 23.72
C THR A 131 4.27 -6.72 24.40
N ASP A 132 4.96 -7.73 23.84
CA ASP A 132 4.98 -9.10 24.34
C ASP A 132 6.26 -9.44 25.15
N ALA A 133 7.15 -8.45 25.35
CA ALA A 133 8.34 -8.61 26.19
C ALA A 133 7.98 -8.43 27.67
N PRO A 134 8.39 -9.36 28.57
CA PRO A 134 8.08 -9.31 30.01
C PRO A 134 8.70 -8.10 30.72
#